data_AF-A0A3D4QXD5-F1
#
_entry.id   AF-A0A3D4QXD5-F1
#
_cell.length_a   1.000
_cell.length_b   1.000
_cell.length_c   1.000
_cell.angle_alpha   90.00
_cell.angle_beta   90.00
_cell.angle_gamma   90.00
#
_symmetry.space_group_name_H-M   'P 1'
#
loop_
_entity.id
_entity.type
_entity.pdbx_description
1 polymer ?
#
loop_
_entity_poly.entity_id
_entity_poly.type
_entity_poly.pdbx_seq_one_letter_code
_entity_poly.pdbx_strand_id
1 'polypeptide(L)'
;YPIGRKMLELPAGLIDEGEEPIETAKRELKEETGYEAEKWEPLTSAYSSPGSHDEKIHIYLAEGLTHVSGQSLDEDERLTFSIETVEDILRRINAGDIQDSKTIIGVLLYCSTNNLH
;
A
#
# COMPACT_ATOMS: atom_id res chain seq x y z
N TYR A 1 -3.68 0.57 17.60
CA TYR A 1 -3.93 -0.56 16.69
C TYR A 1 -5.27 -1.23 17.00
N PRO A 2 -6.31 -1.00 16.19
CA PRO A 2 -7.66 -1.55 16.39
C PRO A 2 -7.73 -3.08 16.49
N ILE A 3 -6.77 -3.78 15.87
CA ILE A 3 -6.71 -5.26 15.81
C ILE A 3 -5.69 -5.89 16.78
N GLY A 4 -4.94 -5.07 17.54
CA GLY A 4 -3.96 -5.56 18.54
C GLY A 4 -2.80 -6.40 17.99
N ARG A 5 -2.57 -6.41 16.67
CA ARG A 5 -1.49 -7.15 16.00
C ARG A 5 -0.79 -6.26 14.99
N LYS A 6 0.50 -6.52 14.75
CA LYS A 6 1.23 -5.95 13.61
C LYS A 6 0.77 -6.68 12.35
N MET A 7 0.39 -5.93 11.33
CA MET A 7 0.01 -6.46 10.02
C MET A 7 0.96 -5.89 8.98
N LEU A 8 1.29 -6.71 7.99
CA LEU A 8 2.00 -6.22 6.82
C LEU A 8 0.98 -5.61 5.86
N GLU A 9 1.23 -4.38 5.46
CA GLU A 9 0.36 -3.58 4.62
C GLU A 9 1.20 -2.90 3.54
N LEU A 10 0.58 -2.58 2.39
CA LEU A 10 1.14 -1.62 1.44
C LEU A 10 1.15 -0.22 2.08
N PRO A 11 2.14 0.63 1.76
CA PRO A 11 2.16 2.02 2.19
C PRO A 11 0.87 2.75 1.79
N ALA A 12 0.27 3.46 2.73
CA ALA A 12 -0.99 4.15 2.53
C ALA A 12 -1.33 5.06 3.70
N GLY A 13 -1.89 6.22 3.38
CA GLY A 13 -2.51 7.11 4.35
C GLY A 13 -3.67 7.88 3.76
N LEU A 14 -4.13 8.87 4.51
CA LEU A 14 -5.31 9.65 4.18
C LEU A 14 -4.96 10.71 3.13
N ILE A 15 -5.93 10.98 2.25
CA ILE A 15 -5.82 12.06 1.27
C ILE A 15 -6.07 13.38 2.01
N ASP A 16 -5.08 14.26 1.99
CA ASP A 16 -5.19 15.59 2.58
C ASP A 16 -6.12 16.50 1.76
N GLU A 17 -6.68 17.53 2.40
CA GLU A 17 -7.58 18.47 1.74
C GLU A 17 -6.88 19.17 0.56
N GLY A 18 -7.41 18.94 -0.65
CA GLY A 18 -6.87 19.51 -1.89
C GLY A 18 -5.74 18.68 -2.52
N GLU A 19 -5.37 17.53 -1.94
CA GLU A 19 -4.41 16.60 -2.52
C GLU A 19 -5.09 15.67 -3.53
N GLU A 20 -4.44 15.43 -4.67
CA GLU A 20 -4.88 14.40 -5.62
C GLU A 20 -4.45 13.02 -5.09
N PRO A 21 -5.23 11.93 -5.28
CA PRO A 21 -4.92 10.63 -4.68
C PRO A 21 -3.52 10.07 -5.02
N ILE A 22 -2.98 10.44 -6.18
CA ILE A 22 -1.62 10.05 -6.60
C ILE A 22 -0.53 10.80 -5.83
N GLU A 23 -0.76 12.05 -5.45
CA GLU A 23 0.20 12.83 -4.67
C GLU A 23 0.26 12.29 -3.24
N THR A 24 -0.89 11.92 -2.67
CA THR A 24 -0.96 11.16 -1.41
C THR A 24 -0.15 9.87 -1.49
N ALA A 25 -0.37 9.03 -2.52
CA ALA A 25 0.34 7.77 -2.66
C ALA A 25 1.88 7.93 -2.75
N LYS A 26 2.35 8.99 -3.42
CA LYS A 26 3.78 9.33 -3.50
C LYS A 26 4.34 9.78 -2.15
N ARG A 27 3.61 10.64 -1.45
CA ARG A 27 3.98 11.17 -0.14
C ARG A 27 4.08 10.04 0.88
N GLU A 28 3.04 9.23 0.99
CA GLU A 28 2.96 8.10 1.93
C GLU A 28 4.04 7.05 1.67
N LEU A 29 4.29 6.68 0.41
CA LEU A 29 5.41 5.80 0.07
C LEU A 29 6.74 6.33 0.62
N LYS A 30 6.99 7.63 0.44
CA LYS A 30 8.23 8.27 0.89
C LYS A 30 8.31 8.41 2.40
N GLU A 31 7.24 8.83 3.06
CA GLU A 31 7.17 8.99 4.51
C GLU A 31 7.34 7.65 5.22
N GLU A 32 6.62 6.62 4.77
CA GLU A 32 6.65 5.31 5.39
C GLU A 32 7.90 4.49 5.08
N THR A 33 8.54 4.69 3.92
CA THR A 33 9.63 3.79 3.46
C THR A 33 10.92 4.49 3.06
N GLY A 34 10.89 5.79 2.81
CA GLY A 34 12.03 6.55 2.28
C GLY A 34 12.29 6.35 0.78
N TYR A 35 11.41 5.65 0.06
CA TYR A 35 11.51 5.42 -1.38
C TYR A 35 10.69 6.42 -2.19
N GLU A 36 11.22 6.77 -3.35
CA GLU A 36 10.48 7.44 -4.44
C GLU A 36 10.44 6.52 -5.66
N ALA A 37 9.41 6.67 -6.50
CA ALA A 37 9.25 5.88 -7.72
C ALA A 37 9.29 6.78 -8.96
N GLU A 38 9.92 6.28 -10.04
CA GLU A 38 10.00 6.97 -11.33
C GLU A 38 8.68 6.92 -12.11
N LYS A 39 7.91 5.83 -11.95
CA LYS A 39 6.66 5.59 -12.68
C LYS A 39 5.55 5.20 -11.73
N TRP A 40 4.36 5.68 -12.06
CA TRP A 40 3.13 5.43 -11.31
C TRP A 40 2.00 5.10 -12.27
N GLU A 41 1.37 3.94 -12.06
CA GLU A 41 0.23 3.50 -12.85
C GLU A 41 -0.96 3.20 -11.93
N PRO A 42 -2.18 3.68 -12.24
CA PRO A 42 -3.36 3.31 -11.45
C PRO A 42 -3.70 1.84 -11.69
N LEU A 43 -3.77 1.05 -10.60
CA LEU A 43 -4.21 -0.35 -10.66
C LEU A 43 -5.72 -0.45 -10.53
N THR A 44 -6.27 0.13 -9.46
CA THR A 44 -7.73 0.12 -9.22
C THR A 44 -8.13 1.16 -8.18
N SER A 45 -9.44 1.28 -7.95
CA SER A 45 -9.97 1.92 -6.75
C SER A 45 -11.16 1.12 -6.24
N ALA A 46 -11.26 0.97 -4.93
CA ALA A 46 -12.31 0.19 -4.28
C ALA A 46 -12.84 0.90 -3.05
N TYR A 47 -14.13 0.77 -2.79
CA TYR A 47 -14.69 1.18 -1.50
C TYR A 47 -14.36 0.13 -0.45
N SER A 48 -13.82 0.54 0.69
CA SER A 48 -13.47 -0.37 1.79
C SER A 48 -14.70 -1.03 2.39
N SER A 49 -15.80 -0.27 2.50
CA SER A 49 -17.05 -0.76 3.07
C SER A 49 -18.27 0.01 2.54
N PRO A 50 -18.67 -0.20 1.27
CA PRO A 50 -19.66 0.63 0.55
C PRO A 50 -21.06 0.64 1.18
N GLY A 51 -21.37 -0.30 2.07
CA GLY A 51 -22.63 -0.33 2.82
C GLY A 51 -22.62 0.49 4.11
N SER A 52 -21.49 1.09 4.50
CA SER A 52 -21.33 1.80 5.77
C SER A 52 -20.53 3.10 5.67
N HIS A 53 -19.48 3.12 4.85
CA HIS A 53 -18.57 4.26 4.69
C HIS A 53 -18.36 4.52 3.21
N ASP A 54 -18.18 5.79 2.88
CA ASP A 54 -17.77 6.28 1.55
C ASP A 54 -16.25 6.25 1.35
N GLU A 55 -15.51 5.67 2.30
CA GLU A 55 -14.07 5.47 2.21
C GLU A 55 -13.70 4.68 0.95
N LYS A 56 -12.94 5.35 0.08
CA LYS A 56 -12.46 4.81 -1.19
C LYS A 56 -10.95 4.78 -1.19
N ILE A 57 -10.40 3.59 -1.39
CA ILE A 57 -8.96 3.36 -1.50
C ILE A 57 -8.58 3.41 -2.98
N HIS A 58 -7.53 4.18 -3.28
CA HIS A 58 -6.90 4.27 -4.59
C HIS A 58 -5.57 3.52 -4.55
N ILE A 59 -5.38 2.54 -5.45
CA ILE A 59 -4.20 1.67 -5.46
C ILE A 59 -3.42 1.91 -6.74
N TYR A 60 -2.11 2.12 -6.59
CA TYR A 60 -1.17 2.40 -7.67
C TYR A 60 -0.03 1.38 -7.69
N LEU A 61 0.48 1.08 -8.89
CA LEU A 61 1.75 0.41 -9.10
C LEU A 61 2.85 1.46 -9.21
N ALA A 62 3.84 1.36 -8.32
CA ALA A 62 5.01 2.23 -8.29
C ALA A 62 6.24 1.45 -8.77
N GLU A 63 6.91 1.94 -9.82
CA GLU A 63 8.07 1.27 -10.43
C GLU A 63 9.30 2.19 -10.49
N GLY A 64 10.48 1.58 -10.58
CA GLY A 64 11.75 2.31 -10.58
C GLY A 64 12.05 2.92 -9.20
N LEU A 65 11.85 2.12 -8.14
CA LEU A 65 12.03 2.59 -6.76
C LEU A 65 13.49 2.96 -6.47
N THR A 66 13.70 4.15 -5.92
CA THR A 66 14.99 4.64 -5.44
C THR A 66 14.86 5.04 -3.97
N HIS A 67 15.76 4.56 -3.12
CA HIS A 67 15.81 4.97 -1.71
C HIS A 67 16.49 6.34 -1.59
N VAL A 68 15.73 7.35 -1.17
CA VAL A 68 16.18 8.76 -1.14
C VAL A 68 16.33 9.32 0.27
N SER A 69 15.67 8.73 1.26
CA SER A 69 15.68 9.19 2.66
C SER A 69 15.40 8.04 3.63
N GLY A 70 15.46 8.29 4.94
CA GLY A 70 14.86 7.39 5.93
C GLY A 70 13.33 7.61 6.04
N GLN A 71 12.69 6.82 6.90
CA GLN A 71 11.28 7.02 7.27
C GLN A 71 11.07 8.38 7.93
N SER A 72 9.96 9.02 7.63
CA SER A 72 9.48 10.30 8.19
C SER A 72 8.02 10.14 8.58
N LEU A 73 7.77 9.37 9.64
CA LEU A 73 6.43 8.99 10.09
C LEU A 73 5.76 10.13 10.88
N ASP A 74 4.44 10.16 10.82
CA ASP A 74 3.63 11.05 11.67
C ASP A 74 3.70 10.66 13.16
N GLU A 75 3.39 11.61 14.05
CA GLU A 75 3.53 11.42 15.51
C GLU A 75 2.74 10.21 16.05
N ASP A 76 1.62 9.90 15.42
CA ASP A 76 0.71 8.82 15.81
C ASP A 76 1.03 7.47 15.12
N GLU A 77 2.01 7.45 14.21
CA GLU A 77 2.39 6.26 13.46
C GLU A 77 3.53 5.49 14.14
N ARG A 78 3.40 4.16 14.18
CA ARG A 78 4.41 3.25 14.76
C ARG A 78 4.65 2.01 13.92
N LEU A 79 5.12 2.21 12.70
CA LEU A 79 5.38 1.15 11.74
C LEU A 79 6.87 1.01 11.40
N THR A 80 7.21 -0.10 10.74
CA THR A 80 8.50 -0.37 10.11
C THR A 80 8.20 -0.99 8.76
N PHE A 81 8.99 -0.68 7.73
CA PHE A 81 8.82 -1.31 6.43
C PHE A 81 9.80 -2.47 6.20
N SER A 82 9.44 -3.35 5.27
CA SER A 82 10.30 -4.41 4.75
C SER A 82 10.05 -4.59 3.27
N ILE A 83 11.08 -4.96 2.52
CA ILE A 83 10.95 -5.35 1.12
C ILE A 83 10.81 -6.87 1.08
N GLU A 84 9.72 -7.33 0.47
CA GLU A 84 9.33 -8.74 0.39
C GLU A 84 9.17 -9.15 -1.07
N THR A 85 9.36 -10.43 -1.36
CA THR A 85 9.09 -10.96 -2.70
C THR A 85 7.58 -11.10 -2.91
N VAL A 86 7.12 -10.94 -4.15
CA VAL A 86 5.69 -11.13 -4.49
C VAL A 86 5.24 -12.54 -4.13
N GLU A 87 6.10 -13.54 -4.33
CA GLU A 87 5.86 -14.93 -3.99
C GLU A 87 5.62 -15.14 -2.49
N ASP A 88 6.43 -14.52 -1.62
CA ASP A 88 6.25 -14.62 -0.18
C ASP A 88 5.00 -13.89 0.31
N ILE A 89 4.67 -12.74 -0.29
CA ILE A 89 3.42 -12.05 -0.02
C ILE A 89 2.21 -12.92 -0.43
N LEU A 90 2.23 -13.52 -1.62
CA LEU A 90 1.17 -14.43 -2.06
C LEU A 90 1.01 -15.64 -1.12
N ARG A 91 2.11 -16.23 -0.65
CA ARG A 91 2.07 -17.32 0.35
C ARG A 91 1.39 -16.86 1.63
N ARG A 92 1.74 -15.68 2.15
CA ARG A 92 1.18 -15.11 3.38
C ARG A 92 -0.29 -14.72 3.23
N ILE A 93 -0.70 -14.21 2.07
CA ILE A 93 -2.11 -13.98 1.73
C ILE A 93 -2.88 -15.31 1.78
N ASN A 94 -2.39 -16.35 1.11
CA ASN A 94 -3.04 -17.66 1.08
C ASN A 94 -3.09 -18.35 2.46
N ALA A 95 -2.09 -18.11 3.31
CA ALA A 95 -2.06 -18.61 4.68
C ALA A 95 -2.99 -17.83 5.64
N GLY A 96 -3.50 -16.66 5.22
CA GLY A 96 -4.31 -15.78 6.05
C GLY A 96 -3.50 -14.90 7.02
N ASP A 97 -2.19 -14.81 6.85
CA ASP A 97 -1.29 -13.97 7.67
C ASP A 97 -1.36 -12.49 7.27
N ILE A 98 -1.73 -12.21 6.02
CA ILE A 98 -2.05 -10.86 5.53
C ILE A 98 -3.56 -10.76 5.40
N GLN A 99 -4.16 -9.85 6.16
CA GLN A 99 -5.61 -9.65 6.23
C GLN A 99 -6.02 -8.23 5.82
N ASP A 100 -5.07 -7.44 5.33
CA ASP A 100 -5.31 -6.09 4.86
C ASP A 100 -5.83 -6.12 3.41
N SER A 101 -7.02 -5.55 3.21
CA SER A 101 -7.76 -5.69 1.94
C SER A 101 -7.06 -5.01 0.77
N LYS A 102 -6.52 -3.80 0.98
CA LYS A 102 -5.80 -3.06 -0.07
C LYS A 102 -4.53 -3.80 -0.52
N THR A 103 -3.80 -4.39 0.43
CA THR A 103 -2.62 -5.21 0.14
C THR A 103 -2.99 -6.44 -0.70
N ILE A 104 -4.02 -7.19 -0.29
CA ILE A 104 -4.48 -8.36 -1.02
C ILE A 104 -4.91 -7.98 -2.45
N ILE A 105 -5.72 -6.93 -2.60
CA ILE A 105 -6.22 -6.48 -3.90
C ILE A 105 -5.07 -6.03 -4.81
N GLY A 106 -4.18 -5.17 -4.30
CA GLY A 106 -3.06 -4.62 -5.09
C GLY A 106 -2.13 -5.70 -5.61
N VAL A 107 -1.73 -6.64 -4.74
CA VAL A 107 -0.82 -7.73 -5.10
C VAL A 107 -1.47 -8.70 -6.10
N LEU A 108 -2.71 -9.12 -5.85
CA LEU A 108 -3.39 -10.05 -6.77
C LEU A 108 -3.65 -9.43 -8.15
N LEU A 109 -4.00 -8.14 -8.20
CA LEU A 109 -4.14 -7.44 -9.49
C LEU A 109 -2.80 -7.36 -10.22
N TYR A 110 -1.72 -6.97 -9.52
CA TYR A 110 -0.38 -6.94 -10.10
C TYR A 110 0.02 -8.30 -10.72
N CYS A 111 -0.18 -9.39 -9.98
CA CYS A 111 0.11 -10.74 -10.47
C CYS A 111 -0.75 -11.11 -11.68
N SER A 112 -2.04 -10.75 -11.67
CA SER A 112 -2.98 -11.05 -12.75
C SER A 112 -2.65 -10.33 -14.07
N THR A 113 -2.04 -9.15 -14.00
CA THR A 113 -1.71 -8.34 -15.18
C THR A 113 -0.29 -8.60 -15.70
N ASN A 114 0.63 -9.07 -14.86
CA ASN A 114 2.04 -9.25 -15.20
C ASN A 114 2.46 -10.72 -15.46
N ASN A 115 1.51 -11.65 -15.62
CA ASN A 115 1.75 -13.07 -15.93
C ASN A 115 2.77 -13.75 -15.00
N LEU A 116 2.75 -13.42 -13.71
CA LEU A 116 3.48 -14.20 -12.71
C LEU A 116 2.67 -15.48 -12.44
N HIS A 117 3.00 -16.55 -13.17
CA HIS A 117 2.51 -17.92 -12.96
C HIS A 117 3.49 -18.72 -12.10
#